data_AF-A0A8J2IHC4-F1
#
_entry.id   AF-A0A8J2IHC4-F1
#
_cell.length_a   1.000
_cell.length_b   1.000
_cell.length_c   1.000
_cell.angle_alpha   90.00
_cell.angle_beta   90.00
_cell.angle_gamma   90.00
#
_symmetry.space_group_name_H-M   'P 1'
#
loop_
_entity.id
_entity.type
_entity.pdbx_description
1 polymer ?
#
loop_
_entity_poly.entity_id
_entity_poly.type
_entity_poly.pdbx_seq_one_letter_code
_entity_poly.pdbx_strand_id
1 'polypeptide(L)'
;MADQPTHHAILVGINAYPDRPLRGCVRDVQKIKTLLQHRTVPIDIKIFTATQTETGIEEDAAHWPTYNNVTTAFREVTAAAKAGDCVYIHFSGHGTRMEPASEFSNEATGDLALALLHGQDASKIRPLGGHRFALALNAMVTKGLIVTLVLDCCFAASIYRLERTNVRFMPHDSEIFVIDDDEPNEATEDTPSGYRDVSMQPSWLIDPNGYAILAACGPHEEATEIIQAGVEHGALSFFLSRSLRDFGMNKRHRDIFYRLSPSFKVNALEQTPALYGNKNQEFFGPHTLATTRPVIPAFKSGQSLVLQAGQAHGLREGDDFILYPSGVVDHNDALHDNTVTARLSTLGPLTSLLQLMDGTPLKETNCVAEPQTKDCFHDFAISLSDKITTPDEWLAAFRRYSLAVYRASDNRSSSFSVEVVDNEYKIYKAGRELDNLPILQRSTASPEDIAALLEHIVRYEFVKTLANNSPSPSFQSSFDVNIITRSRARFVPNTAVQVIQDATNKYMFELVLQNNSSKELYLHVFSLGPFWQVDNVFCGSAVIPPLDESQGFTGKFSYCYEPPDVF
;
A
#
# COMPACT_ATOMS: atom_id res chain seq x y z
N MET A 1 -27.24 19.67 -13.57
CA MET A 1 -26.54 19.48 -12.29
C MET A 1 -26.20 18.01 -12.22
N ALA A 2 -24.91 17.65 -12.25
CA ALA A 2 -24.54 16.27 -11.96
C ALA A 2 -24.98 15.96 -10.52
N ASP A 3 -25.62 14.81 -10.32
CA ASP A 3 -25.97 14.30 -8.99
C ASP A 3 -24.67 14.23 -8.18
N GLN A 4 -24.63 14.81 -6.97
CA GLN A 4 -23.43 14.68 -6.13
C GLN A 4 -23.24 13.20 -5.79
N PRO A 5 -21.99 12.68 -5.80
CA PRO A 5 -21.73 11.28 -5.44
C PRO A 5 -22.32 10.98 -4.06
N THR A 6 -23.02 9.84 -3.95
CA THR A 6 -23.48 9.36 -2.66
C THR A 6 -22.37 8.59 -1.96
N HIS A 7 -22.36 8.63 -0.63
CA HIS A 7 -21.38 7.93 0.18
C HIS A 7 -22.07 6.83 0.99
N HIS A 8 -21.50 5.64 0.96
CA HIS A 8 -21.96 4.47 1.70
C HIS A 8 -20.86 4.01 2.64
N ALA A 9 -21.25 3.46 3.79
CA ALA A 9 -20.32 2.80 4.69
C ALA A 9 -20.89 1.49 5.26
N ILE A 10 -20.04 0.47 5.33
CA ILE A 10 -20.32 -0.82 5.97
C ILE A 10 -19.31 -0.99 7.09
N LEU A 11 -19.79 -0.97 8.34
CA LEU A 11 -18.96 -1.01 9.54
C LEU A 11 -19.27 -2.28 10.32
N VAL A 12 -18.26 -3.12 10.56
CA VAL A 12 -18.40 -4.42 11.22
C VAL A 12 -17.45 -4.50 12.42
N GLY A 13 -17.99 -4.63 13.63
CA GLY A 13 -17.20 -4.69 14.87
C GLY A 13 -17.64 -5.85 15.76
N ILE A 14 -16.76 -6.83 16.02
CA ILE A 14 -17.14 -8.06 16.72
C ILE A 14 -16.28 -8.26 17.98
N ASN A 15 -16.92 -8.23 19.15
CA ASN A 15 -16.30 -8.57 20.44
C ASN A 15 -16.75 -9.95 20.94
N ALA A 16 -18.03 -10.29 20.71
CA ALA A 16 -18.69 -11.50 21.21
C ALA A 16 -18.35 -12.77 20.40
N TYR A 17 -17.06 -13.09 20.30
CA TYR A 17 -16.62 -14.37 19.75
C TYR A 17 -16.79 -15.49 20.80
N PRO A 18 -17.22 -16.70 20.40
CA PRO A 18 -17.43 -17.82 21.31
C PRO A 18 -16.11 -18.35 21.90
N ASP A 19 -15.02 -18.25 21.14
CA ASP A 19 -13.65 -18.42 21.62
C ASP A 19 -12.88 -17.11 21.42
N ARG A 20 -11.95 -16.80 22.35
CA ARG A 20 -11.11 -15.59 22.34
C ARG A 20 -11.88 -14.27 22.16
N PRO A 21 -12.86 -13.92 23.02
CA PRO A 21 -13.60 -12.67 22.89
C PRO A 21 -12.69 -11.43 22.93
N LEU A 22 -13.00 -10.45 22.07
CA LEU A 22 -12.28 -9.18 21.95
C LEU A 22 -13.04 -8.06 22.66
N ARG A 23 -12.43 -6.87 22.81
CA ARG A 23 -13.01 -5.78 23.62
C ARG A 23 -12.99 -4.40 22.96
N GLY A 24 -12.16 -4.21 21.94
CA GLY A 24 -12.00 -2.96 21.21
C GLY A 24 -12.88 -2.82 19.97
N CYS A 25 -13.26 -3.92 19.33
CA CYS A 25 -13.80 -3.93 17.96
C CYS A 25 -15.06 -3.10 17.77
N VAL A 26 -16.04 -3.26 18.66
CA VAL A 26 -17.30 -2.51 18.61
C VAL A 26 -17.04 -1.00 18.77
N ARG A 27 -16.16 -0.64 19.71
CA ARG A 27 -15.80 0.75 19.98
C ARG A 27 -15.07 1.38 18.80
N ASP A 28 -14.23 0.61 18.12
CA ASP A 28 -13.49 1.05 16.95
C ASP A 28 -14.44 1.52 15.85
N VAL A 29 -15.42 0.68 15.48
CA VAL A 29 -16.40 1.05 14.44
C VAL A 29 -17.37 2.14 14.89
N GLN A 30 -17.71 2.23 16.18
CA GLN A 30 -18.50 3.34 16.72
C GLN A 30 -17.76 4.69 16.62
N LYS A 31 -16.45 4.72 16.88
CA LYS A 31 -15.62 5.92 16.71
C LYS A 31 -15.57 6.35 15.24
N ILE A 32 -15.37 5.40 14.33
CA ILE A 32 -15.38 5.67 12.89
C ILE A 32 -16.76 6.17 12.44
N LYS A 33 -17.86 5.51 12.83
CA LYS A 33 -19.23 5.97 12.57
C LYS A 33 -19.41 7.43 13.00
N THR A 34 -18.98 7.76 14.21
CA THR A 34 -19.06 9.12 14.73
C THR A 34 -18.34 10.09 13.80
N LEU A 35 -17.09 9.82 13.40
CA LEU A 35 -16.35 10.66 12.47
C LEU A 35 -17.05 10.82 11.12
N LEU A 36 -17.55 9.72 10.56
CA LEU A 36 -18.27 9.72 9.29
C LEU A 36 -19.55 10.58 9.33
N GLN A 37 -20.30 10.53 10.45
CA GLN A 37 -21.53 11.31 10.64
C GLN A 37 -21.31 12.82 10.78
N HIS A 38 -20.10 13.26 11.15
CA HIS A 38 -19.78 14.69 11.26
C HIS A 38 -19.46 15.35 9.90
N ARG A 39 -19.55 14.60 8.80
CA ARG A 39 -19.31 15.14 7.45
C ARG A 39 -20.51 15.93 6.95
N THR A 40 -20.22 16.88 6.06
CA THR A 40 -21.23 17.71 5.39
C THR A 40 -22.02 16.92 4.35
N VAL A 41 -21.40 15.94 3.69
CA VAL A 41 -22.06 15.01 2.78
C VAL A 41 -22.61 13.83 3.59
N PRO A 42 -23.93 13.60 3.60
CA PRO A 42 -24.52 12.45 4.29
C PRO A 42 -23.92 11.13 3.80
N ILE A 43 -23.72 10.21 4.74
CA ILE A 43 -23.23 8.85 4.46
C ILE A 43 -24.34 7.88 4.88
N ASP A 44 -24.74 6.98 3.99
CA ASP A 44 -25.60 5.85 4.34
C ASP A 44 -24.75 4.78 5.06
N ILE A 45 -24.94 4.65 6.37
CA ILE A 45 -24.11 3.80 7.23
C ILE A 45 -24.90 2.56 7.65
N LYS A 46 -24.46 1.39 7.16
CA LYS A 46 -24.84 0.08 7.71
C LYS A 46 -23.80 -0.32 8.74
N ILE A 47 -24.23 -0.49 9.99
CA ILE A 47 -23.35 -0.90 11.10
C ILE A 47 -23.83 -2.22 11.70
N PHE A 48 -22.90 -3.15 11.87
CA PHE A 48 -23.12 -4.44 12.49
C PHE A 48 -22.15 -4.63 13.65
N THR A 49 -22.67 -4.81 14.86
CA THR A 49 -21.85 -4.96 16.07
C THR A 49 -22.33 -6.09 16.95
N ALA A 50 -21.39 -6.70 17.68
CA ALA A 50 -21.70 -7.70 18.68
C ALA A 50 -20.85 -7.49 19.94
N THR A 51 -21.47 -6.90 20.95
CA THR A 51 -20.91 -6.66 22.28
C THR A 51 -21.27 -7.82 23.20
N GLN A 52 -20.27 -8.43 23.84
CA GLN A 52 -20.48 -9.51 24.79
C GLN A 52 -21.01 -8.96 26.12
N THR A 53 -22.12 -9.51 26.60
CA THR A 53 -22.68 -9.28 27.95
C THR A 53 -22.83 -10.62 28.69
N GLU A 54 -23.19 -10.57 29.98
CA GLU A 54 -23.48 -11.78 30.77
C GLU A 54 -24.68 -12.56 30.22
N THR A 55 -25.61 -11.89 29.56
CA THR A 55 -26.87 -12.48 29.04
C THR A 55 -26.83 -12.80 27.55
N GLY A 56 -25.70 -12.60 26.87
CA GLY A 56 -25.55 -12.81 25.43
C GLY A 56 -25.01 -11.57 24.71
N ILE A 57 -25.41 -11.39 23.46
CA ILE A 57 -25.02 -10.23 22.65
C ILE A 57 -25.97 -9.05 22.95
N GLU A 58 -25.43 -7.85 23.16
CA GLU A 58 -26.18 -6.65 23.51
C GLU A 58 -27.13 -6.19 22.39
N GLU A 59 -26.64 -6.18 21.16
CA GLU A 59 -27.35 -5.65 20.00
C GLU A 59 -28.49 -6.58 19.52
N ASP A 60 -29.46 -6.00 18.80
CA ASP A 60 -30.52 -6.79 18.15
C ASP A 60 -29.95 -7.69 17.05
N ALA A 61 -30.54 -8.88 16.86
CA ALA A 61 -30.11 -9.87 15.87
C ALA A 61 -30.03 -9.33 14.42
N ALA A 62 -30.85 -8.34 14.08
CA ALA A 62 -30.81 -7.67 12.78
C ALA A 62 -29.51 -6.87 12.54
N HIS A 63 -28.83 -6.46 13.61
CA HIS A 63 -27.57 -5.72 13.60
C HIS A 63 -26.37 -6.60 13.96
N TRP A 64 -26.57 -7.91 14.16
CA TRP A 64 -25.45 -8.80 14.42
C TRP A 64 -24.55 -8.90 13.19
N PRO A 65 -23.23 -8.97 13.37
CA PRO A 65 -22.24 -9.13 12.31
C PRO A 65 -22.20 -10.59 11.84
N THR A 66 -23.32 -11.05 11.29
CA THR A 66 -23.46 -12.40 10.75
C THR A 66 -23.00 -12.46 9.30
N TYR A 67 -22.62 -13.64 8.82
CA TYR A 67 -22.32 -13.84 7.40
C TYR A 67 -23.45 -13.30 6.49
N ASN A 68 -24.69 -13.64 6.81
CA ASN A 68 -25.85 -13.24 6.01
C ASN A 68 -26.10 -11.73 6.06
N ASN A 69 -26.01 -11.10 7.22
CA ASN A 69 -26.23 -9.65 7.34
C ASN A 69 -25.16 -8.86 6.59
N VAL A 70 -23.88 -9.24 6.76
CA VAL A 70 -22.75 -8.56 6.11
C VAL A 70 -22.76 -8.75 4.60
N THR A 71 -22.96 -9.97 4.09
CA THR A 71 -23.03 -10.23 2.64
C THR A 71 -24.27 -9.60 2.00
N THR A 72 -25.40 -9.53 2.71
CA THR A 72 -26.58 -8.79 2.27
C THR A 72 -26.27 -7.30 2.17
N ALA A 73 -25.59 -6.72 3.15
CA ALA A 73 -25.18 -5.32 3.09
C ALA A 73 -24.29 -5.02 1.88
N PHE A 74 -23.33 -5.90 1.55
CA PHE A 74 -22.54 -5.75 0.31
C PHE A 74 -23.44 -5.73 -0.92
N ARG A 75 -24.36 -6.70 -1.07
CA ARG A 75 -25.28 -6.75 -2.22
C ARG A 75 -26.18 -5.52 -2.29
N GLU A 76 -26.74 -5.08 -1.18
CA GLU A 76 -27.65 -3.92 -1.12
C GLU A 76 -26.93 -2.62 -1.48
N VAL A 77 -25.73 -2.38 -0.92
CA VAL A 77 -24.93 -1.21 -1.26
C VAL A 77 -24.52 -1.25 -2.73
N THR A 78 -24.02 -2.39 -3.21
CA THR A 78 -23.66 -2.55 -4.64
C THR A 78 -24.87 -2.33 -5.54
N ALA A 79 -26.08 -2.77 -5.16
CA ALA A 79 -27.29 -2.56 -5.94
C ALA A 79 -27.72 -1.08 -5.97
N ALA A 80 -27.69 -0.42 -4.82
CA ALA A 80 -28.17 0.96 -4.65
C ALA A 80 -27.21 2.03 -5.20
N ALA A 81 -25.90 1.83 -5.05
CA ALA A 81 -24.88 2.81 -5.45
C ALA A 81 -24.75 2.94 -6.98
N LYS A 82 -24.36 4.12 -7.46
CA LYS A 82 -24.11 4.44 -8.87
C LYS A 82 -22.61 4.58 -9.13
N ALA A 83 -22.18 4.43 -10.38
CA ALA A 83 -20.79 4.69 -10.76
C ALA A 83 -20.33 6.09 -10.28
N GLY A 84 -19.16 6.15 -9.64
CA GLY A 84 -18.63 7.34 -8.99
C GLY A 84 -18.98 7.49 -7.50
N ASP A 85 -19.96 6.74 -6.98
CA ASP A 85 -20.27 6.72 -5.55
C ASP A 85 -19.13 6.06 -4.76
N CYS A 86 -18.96 6.49 -3.51
CA CYS A 86 -17.90 5.96 -2.64
C CYS A 86 -18.45 4.97 -1.63
N VAL A 87 -17.72 3.87 -1.41
CA VAL A 87 -18.06 2.83 -0.44
C VAL A 87 -16.90 2.63 0.53
N TYR A 88 -17.12 2.94 1.80
CA TYR A 88 -16.15 2.73 2.86
C TYR A 88 -16.50 1.48 3.67
N ILE A 89 -15.63 0.48 3.67
CA ILE A 89 -15.81 -0.78 4.40
C ILE A 89 -14.78 -0.82 5.53
N HIS A 90 -15.23 -1.07 6.76
CA HIS A 90 -14.36 -1.20 7.91
C HIS A 90 -14.72 -2.47 8.69
N PHE A 91 -13.77 -3.39 8.77
CA PHE A 91 -13.87 -4.59 9.58
C PHE A 91 -12.91 -4.53 10.77
N SER A 92 -13.43 -4.74 11.97
CA SER A 92 -12.68 -4.81 13.22
C SER A 92 -13.12 -6.08 13.96
N GLY A 93 -12.21 -7.05 14.12
CA GLY A 93 -12.55 -8.39 14.62
C GLY A 93 -11.44 -9.40 14.38
N HIS A 94 -11.77 -10.68 14.39
CA HIS A 94 -10.84 -11.75 14.06
C HIS A 94 -10.74 -12.00 12.55
N GLY A 95 -9.49 -12.10 12.07
CA GLY A 95 -9.17 -12.87 10.88
C GLY A 95 -9.10 -14.36 11.22
N THR A 96 -9.31 -15.21 10.23
CA THR A 96 -9.22 -16.67 10.38
C THR A 96 -8.77 -17.32 9.07
N ARG A 97 -8.68 -18.65 9.07
CA ARG A 97 -8.34 -19.46 7.91
C ARG A 97 -9.42 -20.47 7.63
N MET A 98 -9.64 -20.72 6.35
CA MET A 98 -10.46 -21.82 5.85
C MET A 98 -9.54 -22.85 5.20
N GLU A 99 -9.96 -24.10 5.24
CA GLU A 99 -9.31 -25.13 4.44
C GLU A 99 -9.30 -24.72 2.96
N PRO A 100 -8.22 -25.05 2.20
CA PRO A 100 -8.16 -24.81 0.78
C PRO A 100 -9.41 -25.37 0.07
N ALA A 101 -10.15 -24.50 -0.62
CA ALA A 101 -11.43 -24.85 -1.24
C ALA A 101 -11.47 -24.60 -2.76
N SER A 102 -10.40 -24.07 -3.34
CA SER A 102 -10.28 -23.76 -4.76
C SER A 102 -8.87 -24.05 -5.28
N GLU A 103 -8.70 -24.14 -6.60
CA GLU A 103 -7.37 -24.27 -7.21
C GLU A 103 -6.46 -23.05 -6.99
N PHE A 104 -7.03 -21.92 -6.56
CA PHE A 104 -6.30 -20.70 -6.20
C PHE A 104 -5.92 -20.65 -4.72
N SER A 105 -6.38 -21.63 -3.94
CA SER A 105 -6.19 -21.65 -2.49
C SER A 105 -4.74 -21.97 -2.13
N ASN A 106 -4.28 -21.41 -1.00
CA ASN A 106 -2.96 -21.74 -0.50
C ASN A 106 -3.00 -23.08 0.25
N GLU A 107 -2.64 -24.15 -0.46
CA GLU A 107 -2.59 -25.53 0.06
C GLU A 107 -1.78 -25.73 1.37
N ALA A 108 -0.83 -24.83 1.69
CA ALA A 108 0.01 -24.94 2.88
C ALA A 108 -0.51 -24.14 4.08
N THR A 109 -1.28 -23.09 3.84
CA THR A 109 -1.73 -22.15 4.89
C THR A 109 -3.24 -21.97 4.98
N GLY A 110 -4.01 -22.48 4.02
CA GLY A 110 -5.44 -22.23 3.89
C GLY A 110 -5.75 -20.85 3.32
N ASP A 111 -7.03 -20.58 3.11
CA ASP A 111 -7.51 -19.29 2.61
C ASP A 111 -7.84 -18.33 3.75
N LEU A 112 -7.41 -17.08 3.62
CA LEU A 112 -7.74 -16.03 4.59
C LEU A 112 -9.26 -15.76 4.59
N ALA A 113 -9.83 -15.56 5.76
CA ALA A 113 -11.25 -15.28 5.92
C ALA A 113 -11.51 -14.28 7.06
N LEU A 114 -12.65 -13.60 6.98
CA LEU A 114 -13.18 -12.78 8.08
C LEU A 114 -14.07 -13.66 8.96
N ALA A 115 -13.79 -13.72 10.25
CA ALA A 115 -14.62 -14.48 11.18
C ALA A 115 -15.91 -13.70 11.51
N LEU A 116 -17.04 -14.13 10.94
CA LEU A 116 -18.37 -13.58 11.18
C LEU A 116 -19.21 -14.55 12.03
N LEU A 117 -20.22 -14.02 12.73
CA LEU A 117 -21.12 -14.85 13.52
C LEU A 117 -22.03 -15.69 12.62
N HIS A 118 -22.40 -16.90 13.06
CA HIS A 118 -23.35 -17.74 12.33
C HIS A 118 -24.76 -17.13 12.31
N GLY A 119 -25.17 -16.49 13.40
CA GLY A 119 -26.44 -15.76 13.52
C GLY A 119 -27.57 -16.57 14.14
N GLN A 120 -27.77 -17.83 13.75
CA GLN A 120 -28.74 -18.72 14.40
C GLN A 120 -28.19 -19.40 15.65
N ASP A 121 -26.87 -19.54 15.71
CA ASP A 121 -26.15 -20.12 16.84
C ASP A 121 -24.99 -19.18 17.21
N ALA A 122 -25.14 -18.46 18.31
CA ALA A 122 -24.12 -17.52 18.79
C ALA A 122 -22.84 -18.21 19.28
N SER A 123 -22.86 -19.55 19.44
CA SER A 123 -21.66 -20.34 19.74
C SER A 123 -20.85 -20.70 18.50
N LYS A 124 -21.33 -20.35 17.30
CA LYS A 124 -20.71 -20.74 16.02
C LYS A 124 -20.30 -19.55 15.17
N ILE A 125 -19.30 -19.82 14.33
CA ILE A 125 -18.70 -18.86 13.41
C ILE A 125 -18.92 -19.33 11.99
N ARG A 126 -19.38 -18.43 11.13
CA ARG A 126 -19.49 -18.67 9.69
C ARG A 126 -18.52 -17.72 8.96
N PRO A 127 -17.33 -18.21 8.57
CA PRO A 127 -16.31 -17.34 7.98
C PRO A 127 -16.73 -16.83 6.59
N LEU A 128 -16.38 -15.58 6.28
CA LEU A 128 -16.41 -15.06 4.91
C LEU A 128 -15.03 -15.24 4.28
N GLY A 129 -14.90 -16.27 3.45
CA GLY A 129 -13.66 -16.61 2.75
C GLY A 129 -13.19 -15.50 1.81
N GLY A 130 -11.88 -15.34 1.69
CA GLY A 130 -11.22 -14.31 0.91
C GLY A 130 -11.74 -14.27 -0.52
N HIS A 131 -11.81 -15.41 -1.22
CA HIS A 131 -12.33 -15.46 -2.59
C HIS A 131 -13.76 -14.88 -2.74
N ARG A 132 -14.69 -15.22 -1.85
CA ARG A 132 -16.06 -14.65 -1.87
C ARG A 132 -16.04 -13.15 -1.59
N PHE A 133 -15.17 -12.72 -0.68
CA PHE A 133 -14.97 -11.31 -0.41
C PHE A 133 -14.42 -10.57 -1.65
N ALA A 134 -13.56 -11.20 -2.46
CA ALA A 134 -13.07 -10.66 -3.76
C ALA A 134 -14.23 -10.34 -4.67
N LEU A 135 -15.08 -11.33 -4.88
CA LEU A 135 -16.16 -11.24 -5.84
C LEU A 135 -17.09 -10.09 -5.48
N ALA A 136 -17.37 -9.90 -4.18
CA ALA A 136 -18.16 -8.77 -3.69
C ALA A 136 -17.48 -7.42 -3.97
N LEU A 137 -16.18 -7.28 -3.70
CA LEU A 137 -15.42 -6.05 -3.97
C LEU A 137 -15.31 -5.78 -5.47
N ASN A 138 -15.00 -6.81 -6.26
CA ASN A 138 -14.89 -6.71 -7.72
C ASN A 138 -16.21 -6.30 -8.37
N ALA A 139 -17.35 -6.78 -7.87
CA ALA A 139 -18.65 -6.34 -8.34
C ALA A 139 -18.87 -4.82 -8.12
N MET A 140 -18.39 -4.27 -7.01
CA MET A 140 -18.41 -2.82 -6.75
C MET A 140 -17.50 -2.06 -7.72
N VAL A 141 -16.26 -2.53 -7.89
CA VAL A 141 -15.26 -1.90 -8.77
C VAL A 141 -15.71 -1.93 -10.24
N THR A 142 -16.19 -3.08 -10.71
CA THR A 142 -16.70 -3.25 -12.08
C THR A 142 -17.90 -2.34 -12.36
N LYS A 143 -18.70 -2.02 -11.33
CA LYS A 143 -19.79 -1.03 -11.41
C LYS A 143 -19.29 0.42 -11.44
N GLY A 144 -18.00 0.65 -11.23
CA GLY A 144 -17.38 1.97 -11.17
C GLY A 144 -17.50 2.66 -9.81
N LEU A 145 -17.70 1.91 -8.72
CA LEU A 145 -17.70 2.46 -7.37
C LEU A 145 -16.26 2.72 -6.88
N ILE A 146 -16.08 3.74 -6.06
CA ILE A 146 -14.79 4.07 -5.42
C ILE A 146 -14.77 3.40 -4.05
N VAL A 147 -14.04 2.30 -3.90
CA VAL A 147 -14.06 1.49 -2.68
C VAL A 147 -12.84 1.76 -1.80
N THR A 148 -13.05 1.91 -0.50
CA THR A 148 -12.00 1.93 0.52
C THR A 148 -12.26 0.81 1.51
N LEU A 149 -11.26 -0.02 1.75
CA LEU A 149 -11.32 -1.13 2.70
C LEU A 149 -10.34 -0.91 3.86
N VAL A 150 -10.83 -1.07 5.08
CA VAL A 150 -10.02 -1.07 6.31
C VAL A 150 -10.21 -2.40 7.04
N LEU A 151 -9.10 -3.09 7.28
CA LEU A 151 -9.05 -4.39 7.94
C LEU A 151 -8.23 -4.29 9.22
N ASP A 152 -8.92 -4.10 10.35
CA ASP A 152 -8.32 -4.14 11.70
C ASP A 152 -8.45 -5.53 12.33
N CYS A 153 -7.79 -6.48 11.66
CA CYS A 153 -7.77 -7.89 11.98
C CYS A 153 -6.50 -8.55 11.41
N CYS A 154 -6.17 -9.76 11.84
CA CYS A 154 -5.10 -10.55 11.25
C CYS A 154 -5.52 -11.15 9.89
N PHE A 155 -5.78 -10.32 8.89
CA PHE A 155 -6.19 -10.71 7.52
C PHE A 155 -5.01 -10.71 6.53
N ALA A 156 -3.84 -11.07 7.01
CA ALA A 156 -2.65 -11.23 6.18
C ALA A 156 -1.74 -12.35 6.70
N ALA A 157 -1.93 -12.81 7.94
CA ALA A 157 -1.02 -13.70 8.65
C ALA A 157 -0.92 -15.10 8.00
N SER A 158 0.23 -15.39 7.39
CA SER A 158 0.56 -16.66 6.77
C SER A 158 1.35 -17.62 7.68
N ILE A 159 1.75 -17.25 8.90
CA ILE A 159 2.47 -18.15 9.82
C ILE A 159 1.96 -18.10 11.27
N TYR A 160 2.15 -19.23 11.94
CA TYR A 160 1.43 -19.82 13.06
C TYR A 160 1.87 -19.36 14.46
N ARG A 161 0.88 -19.38 15.36
CA ARG A 161 0.96 -19.51 16.85
C ARG A 161 1.31 -18.24 17.61
N LEU A 162 0.48 -17.92 18.62
CA LEU A 162 0.88 -17.84 20.03
C LEU A 162 -0.35 -17.79 20.95
N GLU A 163 -0.15 -18.25 22.18
CA GLU A 163 -1.08 -18.32 23.33
C GLU A 163 -1.55 -16.95 23.86
N ARG A 164 -1.42 -15.90 23.04
CA ARG A 164 -1.71 -14.52 23.39
C ARG A 164 -3.20 -14.24 23.22
N THR A 165 -3.83 -13.75 24.30
CA THR A 165 -5.27 -13.54 24.38
C THR A 165 -5.76 -12.25 23.72
N ASN A 166 -4.86 -11.34 23.32
CA ASN A 166 -5.19 -10.03 22.74
C ASN A 166 -4.95 -9.94 21.22
N VAL A 167 -4.72 -11.08 20.56
CA VAL A 167 -4.47 -11.16 19.11
C VAL A 167 -5.79 -11.22 18.35
N ARG A 168 -5.91 -10.45 17.27
CA ARG A 168 -7.09 -10.38 16.40
C ARG A 168 -7.10 -11.48 15.33
N PHE A 169 -6.80 -12.70 15.77
CA PHE A 169 -6.85 -13.93 14.99
C PHE A 169 -7.54 -15.05 15.77
N MET A 170 -8.40 -15.80 15.09
CA MET A 170 -9.05 -16.99 15.63
C MET A 170 -8.65 -18.22 14.80
N PRO A 171 -7.94 -19.20 15.38
CA PRO A 171 -7.62 -20.46 14.71
C PRO A 171 -8.89 -21.18 14.25
N HIS A 172 -8.80 -21.90 13.14
CA HIS A 172 -9.89 -22.75 12.69
C HIS A 172 -10.13 -23.87 13.72
N ASP A 173 -11.39 -24.03 14.12
CA ASP A 173 -11.87 -25.10 14.99
C ASP A 173 -13.14 -25.69 14.38
N SER A 174 -13.10 -26.95 13.95
CA SER A 174 -14.23 -27.60 13.30
C SER A 174 -15.46 -27.76 14.21
N GLU A 175 -15.31 -27.62 15.53
CA GLU A 175 -16.44 -27.59 16.46
C GLU A 175 -17.16 -26.25 16.44
N ILE A 176 -16.45 -25.13 16.20
CA ILE A 176 -17.02 -23.76 16.26
C ILE A 176 -17.36 -23.24 14.87
N PHE A 177 -16.58 -23.62 13.86
CA PHE A 177 -16.69 -23.10 12.50
C PHE A 177 -17.67 -23.95 11.68
N VAL A 178 -18.66 -23.27 11.10
CA VAL A 178 -19.68 -23.88 10.24
C VAL A 178 -19.53 -23.29 8.84
N ILE A 179 -19.36 -24.16 7.86
CA ILE A 179 -19.39 -23.83 6.44
C ILE A 179 -20.68 -24.46 5.91
N ASP A 180 -21.64 -23.63 5.51
CA ASP A 180 -22.87 -24.13 4.88
C ASP A 180 -22.60 -24.37 3.38
N ASP A 181 -22.79 -25.60 2.91
CA ASP A 181 -22.57 -26.04 1.52
C ASP A 181 -23.59 -25.48 0.50
N ASP A 182 -24.56 -24.66 0.93
CA ASP A 182 -25.76 -24.31 0.16
C ASP A 182 -25.63 -23.12 -0.81
N GLU A 183 -24.44 -22.53 -0.99
CA GLU A 183 -24.26 -21.46 -1.99
C GLU A 183 -23.82 -22.00 -3.37
N PRO A 184 -24.48 -21.60 -4.48
CA PRO A 184 -24.16 -22.09 -5.81
C PRO A 184 -22.72 -21.77 -6.19
N ASN A 185 -22.01 -22.78 -6.66
CA ASN A 185 -20.70 -22.65 -7.29
C ASN A 185 -20.88 -21.91 -8.63
N GLU A 186 -20.75 -20.58 -8.64
CA GLU A 186 -20.68 -19.85 -9.91
C GLU A 186 -19.40 -20.27 -10.64
N ALA A 187 -19.58 -20.68 -11.90
CA ALA A 187 -18.62 -21.41 -12.71
C ALA A 187 -17.27 -20.67 -12.88
N THR A 188 -16.20 -21.43 -12.71
CA THR A 188 -14.79 -21.03 -12.87
C THR A 188 -14.38 -20.95 -14.34
N GLU A 189 -13.66 -19.89 -14.73
CA GLU A 189 -12.75 -19.93 -15.88
C GLU A 189 -11.39 -20.46 -15.42
N ASP A 190 -10.97 -21.58 -16.02
CA ASP A 190 -9.83 -22.42 -15.62
C ASP A 190 -8.47 -21.72 -15.74
N THR A 191 -7.71 -21.62 -14.63
CA THR A 191 -6.28 -21.31 -14.70
C THR A 191 -5.48 -22.01 -13.59
N PRO A 192 -4.90 -23.21 -13.83
CA PRO A 192 -4.06 -23.88 -12.83
C PRO A 192 -2.74 -23.14 -12.54
N SER A 193 -2.39 -23.04 -11.26
CA SER A 193 -1.05 -22.73 -10.75
C SER A 193 -0.71 -23.66 -9.58
N GLY A 194 0.47 -24.27 -9.61
CA GLY A 194 1.00 -25.05 -8.50
C GLY A 194 2.11 -24.28 -7.77
N TYR A 195 2.34 -24.62 -6.50
CA TYR A 195 3.47 -24.28 -5.60
C TYR A 195 3.18 -23.31 -4.45
N ARG A 196 3.93 -23.51 -3.34
CA ARG A 196 3.40 -23.83 -2.00
C ARG A 196 4.03 -23.04 -0.83
N ASP A 197 4.65 -21.88 -1.01
CA ASP A 197 5.39 -21.25 0.11
C ASP A 197 5.28 -19.71 0.28
N VAL A 198 4.34 -19.04 -0.40
CA VAL A 198 3.96 -17.65 -0.05
C VAL A 198 2.45 -17.47 -0.17
N SER A 199 1.80 -17.17 0.95
CA SER A 199 0.40 -16.73 0.94
C SER A 199 0.35 -15.22 0.75
N MET A 200 0.27 -14.83 -0.52
CA MET A 200 -0.35 -13.58 -0.99
C MET A 200 -1.02 -13.81 -2.35
N GLN A 201 -1.74 -14.92 -2.54
CA GLN A 201 -2.76 -15.04 -3.59
C GLN A 201 -3.88 -15.98 -3.10
N PRO A 202 -5.15 -15.62 -3.35
CA PRO A 202 -5.71 -15.66 -4.70
C PRO A 202 -6.18 -14.29 -5.19
N SER A 203 -5.32 -13.56 -5.91
CA SER A 203 -5.60 -12.20 -6.40
C SER A 203 -5.82 -11.21 -5.25
N TRP A 204 -5.13 -10.10 -5.16
CA TRP A 204 -5.35 -9.15 -4.05
C TRP A 204 -6.70 -8.40 -4.13
N LEU A 205 -7.50 -8.70 -5.16
CA LEU A 205 -8.80 -9.41 -5.18
C LEU A 205 -9.62 -8.80 -6.35
N ILE A 206 -9.15 -9.05 -7.60
CA ILE A 206 -9.52 -8.48 -8.91
C ILE A 206 -9.40 -6.93 -9.03
N ASP A 207 -8.65 -6.46 -10.02
CA ASP A 207 -8.19 -5.07 -10.24
C ASP A 207 -7.73 -4.32 -8.98
N PRO A 208 -6.51 -4.63 -8.52
CA PRO A 208 -5.59 -3.67 -7.97
C PRO A 208 -5.93 -2.20 -7.68
N ASN A 209 -6.20 -1.49 -8.76
CA ASN A 209 -6.23 -0.05 -8.81
C ASN A 209 -7.67 0.46 -8.66
N GLY A 210 -8.64 -0.45 -8.57
CA GLY A 210 -10.04 -0.15 -8.36
C GLY A 210 -10.39 0.30 -6.94
N TYR A 211 -9.52 0.03 -5.94
CA TYR A 211 -9.77 0.36 -4.54
C TYR A 211 -8.51 0.50 -3.69
N ALA A 212 -8.65 1.07 -2.49
CA ALA A 212 -7.56 1.24 -1.52
C ALA A 212 -7.79 0.39 -0.27
N ILE A 213 -6.74 -0.29 0.22
CA ILE A 213 -6.82 -1.18 1.38
C ILE A 213 -5.84 -0.76 2.47
N LEU A 214 -6.34 -0.52 3.68
CA LEU A 214 -5.54 -0.32 4.90
C LEU A 214 -5.66 -1.58 5.77
N ALA A 215 -4.56 -2.30 5.97
CA ALA A 215 -4.51 -3.50 6.81
C ALA A 215 -3.70 -3.23 8.10
N ALA A 216 -4.10 -3.85 9.21
CA ALA A 216 -3.50 -3.59 10.52
C ALA A 216 -2.07 -4.12 10.67
N CYS A 217 -1.74 -5.16 9.93
CA CYS A 217 -0.45 -5.83 10.00
C CYS A 217 -0.03 -6.37 8.63
N GLY A 218 1.28 -6.57 8.44
CA GLY A 218 1.82 -7.27 7.27
C GLY A 218 1.54 -8.78 7.31
N PRO A 219 1.90 -9.52 6.24
CA PRO A 219 1.53 -10.93 6.08
C PRO A 219 2.10 -11.94 7.10
N HIS A 220 2.96 -11.51 8.01
CA HIS A 220 3.56 -12.37 9.06
C HIS A 220 3.53 -11.71 10.44
N GLU A 221 2.79 -10.60 10.57
CA GLU A 221 2.65 -9.86 11.82
C GLU A 221 1.26 -10.10 12.43
N GLU A 222 1.16 -9.93 13.75
CA GLU A 222 -0.09 -10.09 14.49
C GLU A 222 -0.76 -8.73 14.73
N ALA A 223 -2.00 -8.57 14.25
CA ALA A 223 -2.83 -7.46 14.69
C ALA A 223 -3.28 -7.68 16.14
N THR A 224 -3.08 -6.70 17.01
CA THR A 224 -3.36 -6.81 18.46
C THR A 224 -4.22 -5.67 18.99
N GLU A 225 -4.94 -5.94 20.09
CA GLU A 225 -5.58 -4.88 20.87
C GLU A 225 -4.55 -4.10 21.69
N ILE A 226 -4.67 -2.76 21.65
CA ILE A 226 -3.87 -1.83 22.44
C ILE A 226 -4.74 -1.20 23.53
N ILE A 227 -4.14 -0.90 24.68
CA ILE A 227 -4.81 -0.19 25.77
C ILE A 227 -4.36 1.27 25.75
N GLN A 228 -5.28 2.17 25.41
CA GLN A 228 -5.04 3.61 25.49
C GLN A 228 -5.96 4.23 26.53
N ALA A 229 -5.38 4.94 27.51
CA ALA A 229 -6.13 5.59 28.60
C ALA A 229 -7.11 4.64 29.33
N GLY A 230 -6.69 3.38 29.53
CA GLY A 230 -7.50 2.35 30.20
C GLY A 230 -8.57 1.70 29.34
N VAL A 231 -8.59 1.95 28.03
CA VAL A 231 -9.60 1.44 27.10
C VAL A 231 -8.93 0.66 25.96
N GLU A 232 -9.45 -0.54 25.66
CA GLU A 232 -8.95 -1.39 24.57
C GLU A 232 -9.44 -0.91 23.20
N HIS A 233 -8.56 -1.04 22.21
CA HIS A 233 -8.79 -0.65 20.82
C HIS A 233 -8.04 -1.55 19.86
N GLY A 234 -8.53 -1.70 18.65
CA GLY A 234 -7.71 -2.12 17.52
C GLY A 234 -6.69 -1.03 17.19
N ALA A 235 -5.42 -1.40 17.03
CA ALA A 235 -4.36 -0.42 16.85
C ALA A 235 -4.56 0.42 15.58
N LEU A 236 -4.92 -0.24 14.47
CA LEU A 236 -5.18 0.46 13.21
C LEU A 236 -6.34 1.42 13.33
N SER A 237 -7.48 0.98 13.86
CA SER A 237 -8.68 1.81 14.02
C SER A 237 -8.44 2.98 14.96
N PHE A 238 -7.69 2.76 16.03
CA PHE A 238 -7.34 3.81 16.97
C PHE A 238 -6.51 4.90 16.30
N PHE A 239 -5.39 4.54 15.65
CA PHE A 239 -4.53 5.53 15.01
C PHE A 239 -5.18 6.14 13.77
N LEU A 240 -5.95 5.36 13.01
CA LEU A 240 -6.72 5.87 11.88
C LEU A 240 -7.75 6.90 12.34
N SER A 241 -8.59 6.60 13.32
CA SER A 241 -9.60 7.55 13.83
C SER A 241 -8.97 8.83 14.37
N ARG A 242 -7.83 8.72 15.05
CA ARG A 242 -7.03 9.87 15.47
C ARG A 242 -6.55 10.68 14.27
N SER A 243 -5.95 10.03 13.27
CA SER A 243 -5.47 10.72 12.08
C SER A 243 -6.61 11.39 11.28
N LEU A 244 -7.75 10.74 11.12
CA LEU A 244 -8.89 11.32 10.43
C LEU A 244 -9.47 12.54 11.17
N ARG A 245 -9.48 12.52 12.51
CA ARG A 245 -9.92 13.65 13.33
C ARG A 245 -8.93 14.82 13.27
N ASP A 246 -7.63 14.53 13.38
CA ASP A 246 -6.60 15.54 13.54
C ASP A 246 -6.18 16.17 12.17
N PHE A 247 -6.34 15.43 11.06
CA PHE A 247 -5.89 15.82 9.71
C PHE A 247 -7.01 15.90 8.66
N GLY A 248 -8.22 15.48 9.01
CA GLY A 248 -9.37 15.46 8.10
C GLY A 248 -9.40 14.26 7.16
N MET A 249 -10.56 14.08 6.52
CA MET A 249 -10.85 12.98 5.58
C MET A 249 -10.72 13.38 4.10
N ASN A 250 -10.38 14.63 3.78
CA ASN A 250 -10.26 15.11 2.39
C ASN A 250 -8.82 14.96 1.88
N LYS A 251 -8.25 13.76 2.05
CA LYS A 251 -6.85 13.44 1.73
C LYS A 251 -6.76 12.12 0.99
N ARG A 252 -5.65 11.90 0.30
CA ARG A 252 -5.33 10.60 -0.30
C ARG A 252 -5.05 9.59 0.80
N HIS A 253 -5.37 8.31 0.57
CA HIS A 253 -5.09 7.24 1.53
C HIS A 253 -3.61 7.16 1.90
N ARG A 254 -2.70 7.40 0.95
CA ARG A 254 -1.25 7.50 1.19
C ARG A 254 -0.91 8.54 2.25
N ASP A 255 -1.52 9.73 2.17
CA ASP A 255 -1.20 10.84 3.05
C ASP A 255 -1.72 10.58 4.48
N ILE A 256 -2.91 9.97 4.59
CA ILE A 256 -3.47 9.48 5.85
C ILE A 256 -2.56 8.40 6.44
N PHE A 257 -2.13 7.44 5.62
CA PHE A 257 -1.26 6.33 6.01
C PHE A 257 0.11 6.82 6.51
N TYR A 258 0.73 7.78 5.83
CA TYR A 258 2.02 8.34 6.25
C TYR A 258 1.98 9.07 7.58
N ARG A 259 0.81 9.54 8.01
CA ARG A 259 0.62 10.17 9.32
C ARG A 259 0.32 9.16 10.43
N LEU A 260 -0.39 8.09 10.11
CA LEU A 260 -0.73 7.06 11.10
C LEU A 260 0.42 6.09 11.35
N SER A 261 1.16 5.67 10.31
CA SER A 261 2.15 4.58 10.40
C SER A 261 3.28 4.82 11.40
N PRO A 262 3.80 6.06 11.61
CA PRO A 262 4.83 6.28 12.62
C PRO A 262 4.33 6.07 14.05
N SER A 263 3.02 6.16 14.29
CA SER A 263 2.42 5.92 15.60
C SER A 263 2.67 4.50 16.10
N PHE A 264 2.75 3.52 15.21
CA PHE A 264 3.03 2.14 15.57
C PHE A 264 4.46 2.00 16.12
N LYS A 265 5.43 2.66 15.46
CA LYS A 265 6.84 2.66 15.90
C LYS A 265 7.03 3.43 17.20
N VAL A 266 6.40 4.60 17.35
CA VAL A 266 6.47 5.42 18.57
C VAL A 266 5.90 4.70 19.78
N ASN A 267 4.86 3.87 19.58
CA ASN A 267 4.26 3.06 20.64
C ASN A 267 4.88 1.65 20.74
N ALA A 268 6.00 1.39 20.05
CA ALA A 268 6.72 0.12 20.06
C ALA A 268 5.82 -1.11 19.80
N LEU A 269 4.85 -0.96 18.90
CA LEU A 269 3.98 -2.06 18.51
C LEU A 269 4.74 -3.03 17.59
N GLU A 270 4.52 -4.33 17.79
CA GLU A 270 5.10 -5.40 16.96
C GLU A 270 4.47 -5.41 15.55
N GLN A 271 3.24 -4.91 15.41
CA GLN A 271 2.51 -4.85 14.15
C GLN A 271 2.85 -3.59 13.33
N THR A 272 2.93 -3.74 12.00
CA THR A 272 3.16 -2.66 11.05
C THR A 272 1.96 -2.57 10.09
N PRO A 273 1.23 -1.44 10.06
CA PRO A 273 0.11 -1.32 9.15
C PRO A 273 0.60 -1.29 7.69
N ALA A 274 -0.22 -1.80 6.79
CA ALA A 274 0.08 -1.85 5.37
C ALA A 274 -0.99 -1.10 4.54
N LEU A 275 -0.55 -0.52 3.42
CA LEU A 275 -1.41 0.15 2.45
C LEU A 275 -1.22 -0.49 1.07
N TYR A 276 -2.29 -1.11 0.57
CA TYR A 276 -2.36 -1.77 -0.73
C TYR A 276 -3.36 -1.04 -1.66
N GLY A 277 -3.32 -1.41 -2.94
CA GLY A 277 -4.18 -0.82 -3.98
C GLY A 277 -3.91 0.62 -4.31
N ASN A 278 -4.96 1.33 -4.70
CA ASN A 278 -4.89 2.70 -5.19
C ASN A 278 -4.59 3.68 -4.03
N LYS A 279 -3.32 3.77 -3.66
CA LYS A 279 -2.84 4.61 -2.55
C LYS A 279 -3.12 6.10 -2.77
N ASN A 280 -3.28 6.51 -4.03
CA ASN A 280 -3.53 7.90 -4.42
C ASN A 280 -5.03 8.24 -4.46
N GLN A 281 -5.92 7.26 -4.27
CA GLN A 281 -7.35 7.50 -4.13
C GLN A 281 -7.63 8.38 -2.92
N GLU A 282 -8.51 9.36 -3.11
CA GLU A 282 -9.04 10.20 -2.04
C GLU A 282 -10.06 9.42 -1.21
N PHE A 283 -10.09 9.66 0.11
CA PHE A 283 -10.88 8.86 1.04
C PHE A 283 -12.40 8.83 0.75
N PHE A 284 -12.96 9.84 0.05
CA PHE A 284 -14.37 9.85 -0.40
C PHE A 284 -14.54 10.56 -1.76
N GLY A 285 -13.81 10.11 -2.80
CA GLY A 285 -14.03 10.57 -4.18
C GLY A 285 -13.57 12.02 -4.44
N PRO A 286 -13.68 12.51 -5.69
CA PRO A 286 -12.84 13.60 -6.19
C PRO A 286 -13.34 14.97 -5.68
N HIS A 287 -12.95 15.31 -4.46
CA HIS A 287 -12.93 16.70 -4.03
C HIS A 287 -11.61 17.29 -4.49
N THR A 288 -11.66 17.75 -5.75
CA THR A 288 -10.63 18.51 -6.45
C THR A 288 -10.02 19.50 -5.48
N LEU A 289 -8.75 19.31 -5.10
CA LEU A 289 -7.79 20.35 -4.72
C LEU A 289 -6.36 19.74 -4.64
N ALA A 290 -5.65 20.01 -5.75
CA ALA A 290 -4.22 20.31 -5.88
C ALA A 290 -3.13 19.25 -5.70
N THR A 291 -2.13 19.41 -6.58
CA THR A 291 -0.77 18.87 -6.53
C THR A 291 -0.21 18.79 -5.11
N THR A 292 -0.20 17.58 -4.54
CA THR A 292 0.55 17.32 -3.31
C THR A 292 1.95 16.89 -3.70
N ARG A 293 2.92 17.73 -3.34
CA ARG A 293 4.34 17.36 -3.36
C ARG A 293 4.52 16.07 -2.55
N PRO A 294 5.41 15.16 -2.96
CA PRO A 294 5.60 13.90 -2.25
C PRO A 294 6.05 14.19 -0.82
N VAL A 295 5.37 13.60 0.17
CA VAL A 295 5.75 13.71 1.58
C VAL A 295 6.24 12.37 2.10
N ILE A 296 7.09 12.42 3.11
CA ILE A 296 7.75 11.26 3.73
C ILE A 296 7.38 11.24 5.22
N PRO A 297 7.02 10.09 5.81
CA PRO A 297 6.75 10.02 7.24
C PRO A 297 7.97 10.40 8.09
N ALA A 298 7.77 11.20 9.13
CA ALA A 298 8.80 11.54 10.10
C ALA A 298 8.25 11.51 11.54
N PHE A 299 9.08 11.10 12.49
CA PHE A 299 8.65 10.97 13.89
C PHE A 299 9.79 11.20 14.87
N LYS A 300 9.44 11.65 16.08
CA LYS A 300 10.38 11.86 17.16
C LYS A 300 10.66 10.55 17.88
N SER A 301 11.94 10.20 18.00
CA SER A 301 12.44 9.08 18.80
C SER A 301 13.45 9.61 19.82
N GLY A 302 13.05 9.69 21.08
CA GLY A 302 13.84 10.36 22.11
C GLY A 302 14.07 11.84 21.80
N GLN A 303 15.33 12.24 21.63
CA GLN A 303 15.72 13.61 21.23
C GLN A 303 15.91 13.77 19.72
N SER A 304 15.87 12.68 18.95
CA SER A 304 16.14 12.69 17.52
C SER A 304 14.85 12.72 16.71
N LEU A 305 14.88 13.37 15.55
CA LEU A 305 13.81 13.32 14.56
C LEU A 305 14.21 12.34 13.45
N VAL A 306 13.45 11.26 13.31
CA VAL A 306 13.70 10.18 12.36
C VAL A 306 12.82 10.37 11.13
N LEU A 307 13.44 10.42 9.95
CA LEU A 307 12.79 10.40 8.66
C LEU A 307 12.73 8.95 8.15
N GLN A 308 11.56 8.50 7.69
CA GLN A 308 11.38 7.16 7.09
C GLN A 308 11.81 7.11 5.62
N ALA A 309 12.98 7.68 5.34
CA ALA A 309 13.64 7.61 4.05
C ALA A 309 15.15 7.74 4.24
N GLY A 310 15.91 7.34 3.22
CA GLY A 310 17.37 7.29 3.26
C GLY A 310 17.97 7.20 1.88
N GLN A 311 19.21 6.72 1.80
CA GLN A 311 19.96 6.63 0.54
C GLN A 311 19.19 5.88 -0.55
N ALA A 312 18.49 4.79 -0.21
CA ALA A 312 17.71 4.03 -1.18
C ALA A 312 16.51 4.80 -1.78
N HIS A 313 16.10 5.88 -1.11
CA HIS A 313 15.03 6.78 -1.54
C HIS A 313 15.57 8.01 -2.28
N GLY A 314 16.88 8.08 -2.54
CA GLY A 314 17.53 9.18 -3.25
C GLY A 314 17.92 10.37 -2.36
N LEU A 315 17.96 10.20 -1.04
CA LEU A 315 18.37 11.28 -0.14
C LEU A 315 19.89 11.42 -0.06
N ARG A 316 20.35 12.65 0.20
CA ARG A 316 21.74 13.03 0.43
C ARG A 316 21.90 13.81 1.73
N GLU A 317 23.10 13.76 2.30
CA GLU A 317 23.44 14.62 3.43
C GLU A 317 23.33 16.09 3.02
N GLY A 318 22.65 16.89 3.85
CA GLY A 318 22.39 18.30 3.57
C GLY A 318 21.04 18.59 2.89
N ASP A 319 20.28 17.58 2.45
CA ASP A 319 18.94 17.80 1.89
C ASP A 319 18.01 18.53 2.89
N ASP A 320 17.24 19.48 2.38
CA ASP A 320 16.34 20.32 3.17
C ASP A 320 14.89 19.83 3.09
N PHE A 321 14.17 19.97 4.20
CA PHE A 321 12.80 19.51 4.37
C PHE A 321 11.94 20.58 5.04
N ILE A 322 10.68 20.65 4.62
CA ILE A 322 9.61 21.33 5.36
C ILE A 322 8.82 20.26 6.10
N LEU A 323 8.68 20.42 7.42
CA LEU A 323 7.92 19.53 8.28
C LEU A 323 6.52 20.09 8.52
N TYR A 324 5.53 19.20 8.43
CA TYR A 324 4.12 19.50 8.68
C TYR A 324 3.60 18.70 9.89
N PRO A 325 3.79 19.22 11.12
CA PRO A 325 3.36 18.57 12.35
C PRO A 325 1.84 18.52 12.50
N SER A 326 1.13 19.65 12.42
CA SER A 326 -0.32 19.73 12.63
C SER A 326 -1.11 19.83 11.33
N GLY A 327 -2.30 19.22 11.30
CA GLY A 327 -2.99 18.77 10.10
C GLY A 327 -3.84 19.70 9.25
N VAL A 328 -3.62 21.01 9.25
CA VAL A 328 -4.29 21.81 8.21
C VAL A 328 -3.39 21.71 6.99
N VAL A 329 -3.85 21.13 5.89
CA VAL A 329 -3.29 21.38 4.55
C VAL A 329 -4.50 21.72 3.72
N ASP A 330 -5.13 22.86 4.02
CA ASP A 330 -6.23 23.40 3.23
C ASP A 330 -5.78 24.76 2.68
N HIS A 331 -6.27 25.07 1.49
CA HIS A 331 -5.82 26.11 0.55
C HIS A 331 -5.88 27.57 1.00
N ASN A 332 -5.89 27.85 2.30
CA ASN A 332 -5.70 29.19 2.79
C ASN A 332 -4.22 29.45 3.02
N ASP A 333 -3.72 30.53 2.43
CA ASP A 333 -2.39 31.12 2.64
C ASP A 333 -2.03 31.37 4.12
N ALA A 334 -2.96 31.10 5.07
CA ALA A 334 -2.77 31.11 6.52
C ALA A 334 -2.06 29.85 7.09
N LEU A 335 -1.40 29.05 6.25
CA LEU A 335 -0.77 27.78 6.63
C LEU A 335 0.75 27.84 6.85
N HIS A 336 1.36 29.02 6.65
CA HIS A 336 2.78 29.25 6.88
C HIS A 336 3.16 29.41 8.36
N ASP A 337 2.20 29.36 9.30
CA ASP A 337 2.45 29.66 10.72
C ASP A 337 2.88 28.46 11.58
N ASN A 338 2.90 27.21 11.06
CA ASN A 338 3.35 26.05 11.84
C ASN A 338 4.19 25.03 11.03
N THR A 339 4.89 25.50 10.00
CA THR A 339 5.89 24.72 9.29
C THR A 339 7.24 24.83 10.00
N VAL A 340 7.94 23.71 10.17
CA VAL A 340 9.29 23.70 10.75
C VAL A 340 10.28 23.29 9.68
N THR A 341 11.38 24.03 9.53
CA THR A 341 12.45 23.66 8.61
C THR A 341 13.42 22.68 9.25
N ALA A 342 13.84 21.68 8.50
CA ALA A 342 14.79 20.68 8.95
C ALA A 342 15.76 20.28 7.85
N ARG A 343 16.96 19.88 8.24
CA ARG A 343 18.01 19.41 7.34
C ARG A 343 18.41 17.99 7.69
N LEU A 344 18.72 17.19 6.68
CA LEU A 344 19.25 15.84 6.86
C LEU A 344 20.65 15.91 7.48
N SER A 345 20.78 15.41 8.72
CA SER A 345 22.01 15.45 9.51
C SER A 345 22.77 14.14 9.51
N THR A 346 22.08 13.01 9.33
CA THR A 346 22.71 11.69 9.28
C THR A 346 21.95 10.82 8.29
N LEU A 347 22.63 10.44 7.21
CA LEU A 347 22.05 9.61 6.17
C LEU A 347 22.17 8.14 6.54
N GLY A 348 21.03 7.44 6.57
CA GLY A 348 21.03 5.98 6.63
C GLY A 348 20.47 5.35 5.35
N PRO A 349 20.52 4.01 5.21
CA PRO A 349 20.09 3.34 3.99
C PRO A 349 18.59 3.50 3.70
N LEU A 350 17.75 3.32 4.73
CA LEU A 350 16.29 3.35 4.63
C LEU A 350 15.62 4.35 5.58
N THR A 351 16.35 4.83 6.59
CA THR A 351 15.90 5.86 7.54
C THR A 351 17.04 6.82 7.79
N SER A 352 16.73 8.08 8.08
CA SER A 352 17.72 9.15 8.28
C SER A 352 17.35 10.00 9.48
N LEU A 353 18.30 10.77 10.00
CA LEU A 353 18.06 11.73 11.06
C LEU A 353 17.98 13.14 10.50
N LEU A 354 17.02 13.90 11.01
CA LEU A 354 16.82 15.31 10.71
C LEU A 354 17.23 16.17 11.91
N GLN A 355 17.82 17.32 11.59
CA GLN A 355 18.10 18.40 12.54
C GLN A 355 17.18 19.59 12.25
N LEU A 356 16.50 20.10 13.28
CA LEU A 356 15.66 21.29 13.18
C LEU A 356 16.54 22.54 13.06
N MET A 357 16.23 23.42 12.10
CA MET A 357 17.04 24.61 11.84
C MET A 357 16.67 25.79 12.76
N ASP A 358 15.38 25.97 13.03
CA ASP A 358 14.87 27.15 13.77
C ASP A 358 14.78 26.93 15.30
N GLY A 359 15.29 25.80 15.82
CA GLY A 359 15.25 25.46 17.26
C GLY A 359 13.84 25.29 17.85
N THR A 360 12.79 25.48 17.04
CA THR A 360 11.39 25.35 17.46
C THR A 360 11.10 23.88 17.79
N PRO A 361 10.76 23.53 19.04
CA PRO A 361 10.52 22.15 19.39
C PRO A 361 9.23 21.67 18.72
N LEU A 362 9.32 20.53 18.03
CA LEU A 362 8.15 19.78 17.57
C LEU A 362 7.32 19.35 18.79
N LYS A 363 6.10 19.89 18.89
CA LYS A 363 5.12 19.50 19.91
C LYS A 363 4.53 18.12 19.64
N GLU A 364 4.38 17.77 18.37
CA GLU A 364 3.84 16.48 17.94
C GLU A 364 4.94 15.42 17.79
N THR A 365 4.59 14.18 18.11
CA THR A 365 5.50 13.03 17.96
C THR A 365 5.62 12.57 16.52
N ASN A 366 4.63 12.83 15.68
CA ASN A 366 4.56 12.39 14.29
C ASN A 366 4.34 13.59 13.37
N CYS A 367 4.90 13.56 12.17
CA CYS A 367 4.69 14.55 11.14
C CYS A 367 4.97 13.94 9.76
N VAL A 368 4.80 14.74 8.72
CA VAL A 368 5.29 14.40 7.38
C VAL A 368 6.30 15.46 6.94
N ALA A 369 7.33 15.04 6.23
CA ALA A 369 8.40 15.86 5.71
C ALA A 369 8.29 15.95 4.19
N GLU A 370 8.28 17.16 3.67
CA GLU A 370 8.33 17.42 2.23
C GLU A 370 9.76 17.81 1.84
N PRO A 371 10.42 17.02 0.97
CA PRO A 371 11.75 17.34 0.46
C PRO A 371 11.68 18.61 -0.39
N GLN A 372 12.57 19.57 -0.09
CA GLN A 372 12.74 20.78 -0.90
C GLN A 372 13.78 20.59 -2.00
N THR A 373 14.72 19.67 -1.79
CA THR A 373 15.76 19.28 -2.75
C THR A 373 15.71 17.78 -3.01
N LYS A 374 16.13 17.38 -4.21
CA LYS A 374 16.39 15.98 -4.57
C LYS A 374 17.72 15.91 -5.30
N ASP A 375 18.81 16.19 -4.58
CA ASP A 375 20.11 16.36 -5.19
C ASP A 375 20.63 15.11 -5.92
N CYS A 376 20.10 13.92 -5.61
CA CYS A 376 20.41 12.70 -6.38
C CYS A 376 20.01 12.80 -7.86
N PHE A 377 18.98 13.57 -8.21
CA PHE A 377 18.55 13.74 -9.59
C PHE A 377 19.55 14.56 -10.40
N HIS A 378 20.45 15.29 -9.74
CA HIS A 378 21.52 16.03 -10.40
C HIS A 378 22.59 15.12 -11.03
N ASP A 379 22.66 13.84 -10.65
CA ASP A 379 23.51 12.84 -11.33
C ASP A 379 23.02 12.57 -12.77
N PHE A 380 21.76 12.89 -13.04
CA PHE A 380 21.09 12.70 -14.32
C PHE A 380 20.87 14.02 -15.04
N ALA A 381 21.89 14.86 -15.05
CA ALA A 381 21.77 16.21 -15.54
C ALA A 381 21.41 16.31 -17.03
N ILE A 382 20.70 17.38 -17.39
CA ILE A 382 19.97 17.53 -18.66
C ILE A 382 20.49 18.75 -19.41
N SER A 383 20.81 18.56 -20.70
CA SER A 383 21.12 19.67 -21.61
C SER A 383 19.91 20.06 -22.46
N LEU A 384 19.67 21.36 -22.61
CA LEU A 384 18.63 21.91 -23.47
C LEU A 384 19.25 22.46 -24.76
N SER A 385 18.68 22.08 -25.90
CA SER A 385 19.09 22.62 -27.21
C SER A 385 18.94 24.14 -27.27
N ASP A 386 19.95 24.80 -27.85
CA ASP A 386 19.94 26.25 -28.08
C ASP A 386 18.85 26.70 -29.09
N LYS A 387 18.16 25.76 -29.74
CA LYS A 387 16.98 26.03 -30.58
C LYS A 387 15.71 26.33 -29.79
N ILE A 388 15.70 26.12 -28.48
CA ILE A 388 14.56 26.43 -27.61
C ILE A 388 14.48 27.93 -27.39
N THR A 389 13.34 28.54 -27.72
CA THR A 389 13.15 30.00 -27.75
C THR A 389 12.92 30.64 -26.37
N THR A 390 12.53 29.87 -25.35
CA THR A 390 12.29 30.34 -23.97
C THR A 390 13.09 29.54 -22.92
N PRO A 391 14.42 29.51 -22.99
CA PRO A 391 15.24 28.63 -22.13
C PRO A 391 15.06 28.91 -20.63
N ASP A 392 14.80 30.16 -20.21
CA ASP A 392 14.66 30.48 -18.79
C ASP A 392 13.37 29.92 -18.17
N GLU A 393 12.29 29.84 -18.96
CA GLU A 393 11.03 29.20 -18.58
C GLU A 393 11.24 27.70 -18.35
N TRP A 394 11.98 27.05 -19.24
CA TRP A 394 12.36 25.65 -19.13
C TRP A 394 13.25 25.38 -17.93
N LEU A 395 14.28 26.20 -17.71
CA LEU A 395 15.14 26.10 -16.53
C LEU A 395 14.31 26.22 -15.24
N ALA A 396 13.33 27.12 -15.18
CA ALA A 396 12.43 27.25 -14.05
C ALA A 396 11.47 26.06 -13.89
N ALA A 397 10.94 25.51 -14.98
CA ALA A 397 10.12 24.29 -14.96
C ALA A 397 10.89 23.10 -14.38
N PHE A 398 12.08 22.81 -14.91
CA PHE A 398 12.89 21.68 -14.47
C PHE A 398 13.35 21.80 -13.01
N ARG A 399 13.71 23.02 -12.57
CA ARG A 399 14.07 23.27 -11.17
C ARG A 399 12.92 22.99 -10.19
N ARG A 400 11.65 23.17 -10.59
CA ARG A 400 10.49 22.79 -9.76
C ARG A 400 10.40 21.28 -9.52
N TYR A 401 11.02 20.47 -10.38
CA TYR A 401 11.14 19.01 -10.23
C TYR A 401 12.50 18.56 -9.69
N SER A 402 13.32 19.50 -9.20
CA SER A 402 14.69 19.26 -8.71
C SER A 402 15.61 18.62 -9.76
N LEU A 403 15.40 18.93 -11.05
CA LEU A 403 16.24 18.45 -12.14
C LEU A 403 17.40 19.42 -12.39
N ALA A 404 18.61 18.89 -12.50
CA ALA A 404 19.76 19.66 -12.95
C ALA A 404 19.67 19.88 -14.46
N VAL A 405 19.54 21.13 -14.88
CA VAL A 405 19.39 21.49 -16.29
C VAL A 405 20.26 22.69 -16.66
N TYR A 406 20.80 22.69 -17.87
CA TYR A 406 21.64 23.75 -18.44
C TYR A 406 21.48 23.84 -19.95
N ARG A 407 22.00 24.92 -20.54
CA ARG A 407 21.98 25.12 -21.99
C ARG A 407 23.09 24.28 -22.64
N ALA A 408 22.86 23.82 -23.86
CA ALA A 408 23.87 23.09 -24.63
C ALA A 408 25.16 23.93 -24.80
N SER A 409 25.01 25.25 -24.96
CA SER A 409 26.11 26.20 -24.99
C SER A 409 27.03 26.20 -23.75
N ASP A 410 26.56 25.71 -22.60
CA ASP A 410 27.32 25.71 -21.34
C ASP A 410 28.39 24.60 -21.32
N ASN A 411 28.37 23.69 -22.29
CA ASN A 411 29.35 22.59 -22.48
C ASN A 411 29.59 21.77 -21.20
N ARG A 412 28.52 21.48 -20.46
CA ARG A 412 28.54 20.64 -19.24
C ARG A 412 28.20 19.20 -19.59
N SER A 413 28.81 18.26 -18.87
CA SER A 413 28.51 16.83 -19.03
C SER A 413 27.05 16.54 -18.65
N SER A 414 26.23 16.06 -19.59
CA SER A 414 24.83 15.68 -19.36
C SER A 414 24.56 14.20 -19.64
N SER A 415 23.67 13.62 -18.84
CA SER A 415 23.14 12.28 -19.02
C SER A 415 22.04 12.25 -20.08
N PHE A 416 21.24 13.33 -20.16
CA PHE A 416 20.16 13.49 -21.13
C PHE A 416 20.29 14.79 -21.92
N SER A 417 19.75 14.82 -23.14
CA SER A 417 19.54 16.06 -23.91
C SER A 417 18.11 16.15 -24.42
N VAL A 418 17.57 17.37 -24.43
CA VAL A 418 16.31 17.70 -25.10
C VAL A 418 16.63 18.50 -26.35
N GLU A 419 16.31 17.93 -27.50
CA GLU A 419 16.57 18.52 -28.81
C GLU A 419 15.29 18.90 -29.54
N VAL A 420 15.38 19.97 -30.33
CA VAL A 420 14.32 20.40 -31.23
C VAL A 420 14.60 19.84 -32.62
N VAL A 421 13.78 18.90 -33.05
CA VAL A 421 13.82 18.28 -34.38
C VAL A 421 12.47 18.52 -35.05
N ASP A 422 12.48 19.27 -36.13
CA ASP A 422 11.28 19.73 -36.83
C ASP A 422 10.26 20.41 -35.88
N ASN A 423 9.09 19.80 -35.70
CA ASN A 423 8.01 20.30 -34.85
C ASN A 423 7.89 19.55 -33.50
N GLU A 424 8.91 18.79 -33.12
CA GLU A 424 8.88 17.91 -31.94
C GLU A 424 10.07 18.17 -31.00
N TYR A 425 9.84 17.87 -29.73
CA TYR A 425 10.90 17.71 -28.75
C TYR A 425 11.32 16.24 -28.70
N LYS A 426 12.60 15.97 -28.89
CA LYS A 426 13.18 14.63 -28.80
C LYS A 426 14.13 14.56 -27.61
N ILE A 427 14.06 13.45 -26.88
CA ILE A 427 14.89 13.22 -25.69
C ILE A 427 15.92 12.16 -26.03
N TYR A 428 17.20 12.46 -25.76
CA TYR A 428 18.31 11.54 -25.98
C TYR A 428 18.99 11.20 -24.67
N LYS A 429 19.55 9.99 -24.60
CA LYS A 429 20.45 9.55 -23.54
C LYS A 429 21.74 9.02 -24.16
N ALA A 430 22.88 9.59 -23.79
CA ALA A 430 24.18 9.23 -24.37
C ALA A 430 24.18 9.21 -25.92
N GLY A 431 23.49 10.17 -26.54
CA GLY A 431 23.40 10.32 -28.00
C GLY A 431 22.42 9.39 -28.72
N ARG A 432 21.66 8.56 -28.01
CA ARG A 432 20.59 7.74 -28.59
C ARG A 432 19.23 8.29 -28.19
N GLU A 433 18.33 8.41 -29.16
CA GLU A 433 16.94 8.80 -28.92
C GLU A 433 16.30 7.77 -27.99
N LEU A 434 15.51 8.24 -27.02
CA LEU A 434 14.76 7.37 -26.13
C LEU A 434 13.51 6.87 -26.84
N ASP A 435 13.37 5.55 -26.90
CA ASP A 435 12.18 4.91 -27.45
C ASP A 435 10.99 4.95 -26.47
N ASN A 436 9.79 4.66 -26.99
CA ASN A 436 8.56 4.47 -26.20
C ASN A 436 8.14 5.69 -25.35
N LEU A 437 8.48 6.90 -25.82
CA LEU A 437 7.97 8.15 -25.26
C LEU A 437 6.71 8.61 -26.00
N PRO A 438 5.80 9.33 -25.33
CA PRO A 438 4.70 10.00 -26.02
C PRO A 438 5.25 11.02 -27.04
N ILE A 439 4.49 11.28 -28.10
CA ILE A 439 4.86 12.28 -29.10
C ILE A 439 4.81 13.68 -28.46
N LEU A 440 5.96 14.34 -28.34
CA LEU A 440 6.09 15.66 -27.71
C LEU A 440 6.03 16.79 -28.76
N GLN A 441 4.82 17.05 -29.27
CA GLN A 441 4.59 18.13 -30.23
C GLN A 441 4.83 19.51 -29.59
N ARG A 442 5.56 20.39 -30.30
CA ARG A 442 5.86 21.75 -29.82
C ARG A 442 4.64 22.65 -29.66
N SER A 443 3.54 22.32 -30.33
CA SER A 443 2.28 23.07 -30.23
C SER A 443 1.46 22.73 -28.99
N THR A 444 1.74 21.60 -28.33
CA THR A 444 0.91 21.09 -27.22
C THR A 444 1.71 20.79 -25.95
N ALA A 445 2.96 20.35 -26.07
CA ALA A 445 3.80 20.00 -24.92
C ALA A 445 4.37 21.27 -24.29
N SER A 446 3.99 21.52 -23.03
CA SER A 446 4.55 22.61 -22.23
C SER A 446 5.92 22.23 -21.63
N PRO A 447 6.73 23.20 -21.20
CA PRO A 447 7.96 22.93 -20.46
C PRO A 447 7.70 22.09 -19.19
N GLU A 448 6.55 22.28 -18.54
CA GLU A 448 6.08 21.50 -17.40
C GLU A 448 5.85 20.03 -17.73
N ASP A 449 5.19 19.73 -18.85
CA ASP A 449 4.93 18.35 -19.29
C ASP A 449 6.25 17.60 -19.50
N ILE A 450 7.22 18.27 -20.12
CA ILE A 450 8.53 17.68 -20.42
C ILE A 450 9.37 17.52 -19.16
N ALA A 451 9.31 18.50 -18.25
CA ALA A 451 9.97 18.40 -16.95
C ALA A 451 9.39 17.25 -16.11
N ALA A 452 8.07 17.07 -16.10
CA ALA A 452 7.41 15.96 -15.40
C ALA A 452 7.79 14.60 -16.02
N LEU A 453 7.81 14.48 -17.35
CA LEU A 453 8.26 13.28 -18.05
C LEU A 453 9.72 12.93 -17.70
N LEU A 454 10.61 13.92 -17.74
CA LEU A 454 12.02 13.72 -17.41
C LEU A 454 12.24 13.41 -15.93
N GLU A 455 11.45 13.97 -15.00
CA GLU A 455 11.49 13.55 -13.59
C GLU A 455 11.21 12.06 -13.44
N HIS A 456 10.21 11.56 -14.15
CA HIS A 456 9.88 10.13 -14.14
C HIS A 456 10.99 9.28 -14.75
N ILE A 457 11.56 9.68 -15.88
CA ILE A 457 12.69 8.98 -16.53
C ILE A 457 13.94 8.98 -15.62
N VAL A 458 14.26 10.10 -15.00
CA VAL A 458 15.36 10.22 -14.05
C VAL A 458 15.14 9.30 -12.85
N ARG A 459 13.91 9.26 -12.30
CA ARG A 459 13.55 8.33 -11.23
C ARG A 459 13.66 6.87 -11.65
N TYR A 460 13.23 6.54 -12.87
CA TYR A 460 13.36 5.20 -13.43
C TYR A 460 14.84 4.77 -13.50
N GLU A 461 15.71 5.64 -14.00
CA GLU A 461 17.16 5.37 -14.07
C GLU A 461 17.80 5.29 -12.68
N PHE A 462 17.40 6.15 -11.76
CA PHE A 462 17.82 6.05 -10.36
C PHE A 462 17.50 4.66 -9.79
N VAL A 463 16.24 4.21 -9.90
CA VAL A 463 15.81 2.87 -9.43
C VAL A 463 16.59 1.75 -10.13
N LYS A 464 16.80 1.87 -11.44
CA LYS A 464 17.58 0.88 -12.21
C LYS A 464 19.02 0.73 -11.73
N THR A 465 19.61 1.83 -11.24
CA THR A 465 20.99 1.85 -10.73
C THR A 465 21.08 1.64 -9.22
N LEU A 466 19.95 1.48 -8.53
CA LEU A 466 19.92 1.31 -7.09
C LEU A 466 20.60 0.00 -6.69
N ALA A 467 21.68 0.12 -5.92
CA ALA A 467 22.45 -1.02 -5.44
C ALA A 467 22.92 -0.80 -4.00
N ASN A 468 22.97 -1.89 -3.21
CA ASN A 468 23.70 -1.87 -1.95
C ASN A 468 25.19 -2.03 -2.26
N ASN A 469 25.93 -0.92 -2.20
CA ASN A 469 27.36 -0.89 -2.54
C ASN A 469 28.28 -1.37 -1.41
N SER A 470 27.75 -1.63 -0.21
CA SER A 470 28.53 -2.10 0.94
C SER A 470 27.74 -3.13 1.77
N PRO A 471 27.30 -4.24 1.15
CA PRO A 471 26.54 -5.27 1.85
C PRO A 471 27.44 -5.98 2.86
N SER A 472 26.91 -6.28 4.05
CA SER A 472 27.64 -7.10 5.01
C SER A 472 27.77 -8.54 4.51
N PRO A 473 28.85 -9.27 4.85
CA PRO A 473 28.97 -10.69 4.52
C PRO A 473 27.78 -11.52 5.03
N SER A 474 27.28 -11.18 6.22
CA SER A 474 26.09 -11.83 6.81
C SER A 474 24.81 -11.60 6.02
N PHE A 475 24.65 -10.44 5.40
CA PHE A 475 23.50 -10.15 4.53
C PHE A 475 23.63 -10.90 3.20
N GLN A 476 24.82 -10.90 2.59
CA GLN A 476 25.05 -11.64 1.35
C GLN A 476 24.78 -13.14 1.51
N SER A 477 25.15 -13.74 2.64
CA SER A 477 24.90 -15.16 2.92
C SER A 477 23.46 -15.45 3.38
N SER A 478 22.63 -14.44 3.61
CA SER A 478 21.28 -14.62 4.15
C SER A 478 20.27 -15.13 3.12
N PHE A 479 20.56 -15.00 1.82
CA PHE A 479 19.67 -15.48 0.76
C PHE A 479 20.41 -15.86 -0.52
N ASP A 480 19.78 -16.70 -1.33
CA ASP A 480 20.10 -16.89 -2.75
C ASP A 480 18.94 -16.40 -3.60
N VAL A 481 19.20 -15.66 -4.67
CA VAL A 481 18.16 -15.20 -5.61
C VAL A 481 18.55 -15.50 -7.05
N ASN A 482 17.63 -16.07 -7.82
CA ASN A 482 17.90 -16.56 -9.17
C ASN A 482 16.67 -16.44 -10.07
N ILE A 483 16.91 -16.24 -11.37
CA ILE A 483 15.89 -16.43 -12.40
C ILE A 483 16.08 -17.82 -12.99
N ILE A 484 15.01 -18.60 -13.09
CA ILE A 484 14.97 -19.89 -13.75
C ILE A 484 14.09 -19.77 -15.00
N THR A 485 14.65 -19.98 -16.18
CA THR A 485 13.86 -20.00 -17.42
C THR A 485 13.15 -21.34 -17.58
N ARG A 486 12.23 -21.42 -18.55
CA ARG A 486 11.53 -22.68 -18.88
C ARG A 486 12.47 -23.82 -19.29
N SER A 487 13.61 -23.51 -19.90
CA SER A 487 14.65 -24.50 -20.20
C SER A 487 15.39 -24.99 -18.95
N ARG A 488 14.94 -24.59 -17.75
CA ARG A 488 15.57 -24.84 -16.45
C ARG A 488 16.98 -24.26 -16.33
N ALA A 489 17.36 -23.33 -17.23
CA ALA A 489 18.59 -22.59 -17.10
C ALA A 489 18.46 -21.58 -15.95
N ARG A 490 19.46 -21.56 -15.07
CA ARG A 490 19.51 -20.73 -13.87
C ARG A 490 20.43 -19.54 -14.10
N PHE A 491 19.95 -18.36 -13.76
CA PHE A 491 20.63 -17.09 -13.93
C PHE A 491 20.73 -16.35 -12.60
N VAL A 492 21.91 -15.80 -12.32
CA VAL A 492 22.21 -15.02 -11.11
C VAL A 492 22.01 -13.52 -11.38
N PRO A 493 21.92 -12.66 -10.35
CA PRO A 493 21.80 -11.21 -10.52
C PRO A 493 22.85 -10.62 -11.47
N ASN A 494 22.50 -9.51 -12.12
CA ASN A 494 23.33 -8.80 -13.11
C ASN A 494 23.64 -9.60 -14.40
N THR A 495 22.87 -10.66 -14.69
CA THR A 495 22.98 -11.42 -15.94
C THR A 495 21.86 -11.05 -16.90
N ALA A 496 22.19 -10.77 -18.16
CA ALA A 496 21.18 -10.60 -19.20
C ALA A 496 20.56 -11.96 -19.56
N VAL A 497 19.22 -12.04 -19.52
CA VAL A 497 18.47 -13.26 -19.80
C VAL A 497 17.61 -13.03 -21.04
N GLN A 498 17.71 -13.92 -22.02
CA GLN A 498 16.78 -13.95 -23.14
C GLN A 498 15.57 -14.80 -22.75
N VAL A 499 14.39 -14.19 -22.76
CA VAL A 499 13.11 -14.85 -22.47
C VAL A 499 12.27 -14.87 -23.74
N ILE A 500 11.62 -16.00 -24.01
CA ILE A 500 10.71 -16.15 -25.14
C ILE A 500 9.30 -15.89 -24.62
N GLN A 501 8.65 -14.85 -25.15
CA GLN A 501 7.23 -14.63 -24.95
C GLN A 501 6.47 -15.61 -25.84
N ASP A 502 5.70 -16.50 -25.24
CA ASP A 502 4.91 -17.50 -25.93
C ASP A 502 3.47 -17.40 -25.42
N ALA A 503 2.58 -16.95 -26.30
CA ALA A 503 1.17 -16.70 -26.00
C ALA A 503 0.40 -17.97 -25.57
N THR A 504 0.94 -19.16 -25.81
CA THR A 504 0.30 -20.42 -25.38
C THR A 504 0.62 -20.83 -23.95
N ASN A 505 1.60 -20.18 -23.32
CA ASN A 505 2.15 -20.62 -22.05
C ASN A 505 2.12 -19.49 -21.02
N LYS A 506 1.68 -19.82 -19.80
CA LYS A 506 1.29 -18.85 -18.76
C LYS A 506 2.41 -17.91 -18.27
N TYR A 507 3.66 -18.36 -18.13
CA TYR A 507 4.73 -17.54 -17.51
C TYR A 507 6.07 -17.59 -18.25
N MET A 508 6.81 -16.49 -18.37
CA MET A 508 8.09 -16.42 -19.11
C MET A 508 9.27 -17.02 -18.35
N PHE A 509 9.38 -16.73 -17.05
CA PHE A 509 10.45 -17.20 -16.17
C PHE A 509 9.96 -17.27 -14.72
N GLU A 510 10.72 -17.96 -13.89
CA GLU A 510 10.47 -18.14 -12.46
C GLU A 510 11.54 -17.37 -11.67
N LEU A 511 11.14 -16.41 -10.83
CA LEU A 511 12.02 -15.79 -9.84
C LEU A 511 12.01 -16.66 -8.59
N VAL A 512 13.18 -17.17 -8.21
CA VAL A 512 13.34 -18.04 -7.04
C VAL A 512 14.26 -17.37 -6.02
N LEU A 513 13.80 -17.30 -4.77
CA LEU A 513 14.60 -16.86 -3.64
C LEU A 513 14.64 -17.95 -2.56
N GLN A 514 15.81 -18.22 -1.99
CA GLN A 514 15.98 -19.11 -0.85
C GLN A 514 16.46 -18.27 0.34
N ASN A 515 15.73 -18.32 1.46
CA ASN A 515 16.17 -17.76 2.73
C ASN A 515 17.08 -18.78 3.43
N ASN A 516 18.32 -18.35 3.65
CA ASN A 516 19.38 -19.13 4.32
C ASN A 516 19.65 -18.61 5.74
N SER A 517 18.85 -17.66 6.22
CA SER A 517 19.01 -17.03 7.53
C SER A 517 18.01 -17.58 8.55
N SER A 518 18.19 -17.19 9.81
CA SER A 518 17.24 -17.46 10.89
C SER A 518 16.19 -16.36 11.06
N LYS A 519 16.12 -15.40 10.13
CA LYS A 519 15.21 -14.26 10.19
C LYS A 519 14.28 -14.28 8.97
N GLU A 520 13.14 -13.66 9.12
CA GLU A 520 12.28 -13.34 7.98
C GLU A 520 12.99 -12.35 7.04
N LEU A 521 12.84 -12.58 5.74
CA LEU A 521 13.31 -11.66 4.72
C LEU A 521 12.14 -10.99 4.03
N TYR A 522 12.22 -9.68 3.86
CA TYR A 522 11.20 -8.88 3.18
C TYR A 522 11.68 -8.59 1.76
N LEU A 523 10.94 -9.09 0.78
CA LEU A 523 11.24 -9.01 -0.64
C LEU A 523 10.28 -8.03 -1.33
N HIS A 524 10.87 -7.06 -2.02
CA HIS A 524 10.18 -6.19 -2.97
C HIS A 524 10.77 -6.41 -4.37
N VAL A 525 9.90 -6.61 -5.36
CA VAL A 525 10.31 -6.81 -6.75
C VAL A 525 9.65 -5.75 -7.61
N PHE A 526 10.47 -4.97 -8.29
CA PHE A 526 10.03 -3.94 -9.23
C PHE A 526 10.37 -4.37 -10.64
N SER A 527 9.35 -4.43 -11.51
CA SER A 527 9.51 -4.60 -12.95
C SER A 527 9.68 -3.24 -13.59
N LEU A 528 10.78 -3.07 -14.33
CA LEU A 528 11.10 -1.85 -15.05
C LEU A 528 10.84 -2.09 -16.54
N GLY A 529 9.71 -1.59 -17.03
CA GLY A 529 9.16 -1.90 -18.35
C GLY A 529 9.74 -1.05 -19.49
N PRO A 530 9.61 -1.50 -20.75
CA PRO A 530 10.15 -0.81 -21.92
C PRO A 530 9.44 0.51 -22.24
N PHE A 531 8.22 0.76 -21.72
CA PHE A 531 7.54 2.05 -21.81
C PHE A 531 7.71 2.86 -20.52
N TRP A 532 8.86 2.69 -19.85
CA TRP A 532 9.23 3.43 -18.64
C TRP A 532 8.31 3.15 -17.44
N GLN A 533 7.57 2.05 -17.43
CA GLN A 533 6.76 1.66 -16.28
C GLN A 533 7.66 1.19 -15.12
N VAL A 534 7.21 1.43 -13.88
CA VAL A 534 7.83 0.89 -12.67
C VAL A 534 6.73 0.20 -11.86
N ASP A 535 6.63 -1.11 -12.03
CA ASP A 535 5.54 -1.90 -11.46
C ASP A 535 6.06 -2.70 -10.27
N ASN A 536 5.47 -2.51 -9.09
CA ASN A 536 5.71 -3.43 -7.97
C ASN A 536 4.93 -4.71 -8.26
N VAL A 537 5.66 -5.79 -8.57
CA VAL A 537 5.10 -7.08 -8.99
C VAL A 537 4.12 -7.64 -7.96
N PHE A 538 4.36 -7.39 -6.67
CA PHE A 538 3.49 -7.88 -5.58
C PHE A 538 2.48 -6.85 -5.11
N CYS A 539 2.53 -5.62 -5.63
CA CYS A 539 1.76 -4.47 -5.13
C CYS A 539 1.90 -4.26 -3.60
N GLY A 540 2.98 -4.78 -3.03
CA GLY A 540 3.25 -4.94 -1.60
C GLY A 540 4.66 -5.48 -1.33
N SER A 541 4.81 -6.21 -0.24
CA SER A 541 6.02 -6.93 0.15
C SER A 541 5.72 -8.42 0.25
N ALA A 542 6.54 -9.26 -0.39
CA ALA A 542 6.58 -10.68 -0.07
C ALA A 542 7.48 -10.85 1.16
N VAL A 543 7.13 -11.78 2.05
CA VAL A 543 7.93 -12.09 3.23
C VAL A 543 8.24 -13.57 3.21
N ILE A 544 9.52 -13.88 3.42
CA ILE A 544 10.09 -15.20 3.19
C ILE A 544 10.62 -15.69 4.55
N PRO A 545 9.91 -16.63 5.20
CA PRO A 545 10.33 -17.15 6.49
C PRO A 545 11.64 -17.94 6.38
N PRO A 546 12.34 -18.17 7.50
CA PRO A 546 13.45 -19.12 7.54
C PRO A 546 12.95 -20.55 7.26
N LEU A 547 13.86 -21.45 6.86
CA LEU A 547 13.59 -22.88 6.75
C LEU A 547 13.22 -23.45 8.13
N ASP A 548 12.03 -24.05 8.24
CA ASP A 548 11.56 -24.78 9.41
C ASP A 548 10.65 -25.93 8.96
N GLU A 549 11.25 -27.13 8.82
CA GLU A 549 10.55 -28.34 8.39
C GLU A 549 9.43 -28.75 9.36
N SER A 550 9.55 -28.42 10.65
CA SER A 550 8.53 -28.74 11.65
C SER A 550 7.23 -27.96 11.47
N GLN A 551 7.32 -26.82 10.77
CA GLN A 551 6.21 -25.94 10.45
C GLN A 551 5.88 -25.93 8.95
N GLY A 552 6.57 -26.75 8.16
CA GLY A 552 6.38 -26.84 6.71
C GLY A 552 7.01 -25.70 5.91
N PHE A 553 7.80 -24.81 6.52
CA PHE A 553 8.46 -23.73 5.80
C PHE A 553 9.71 -24.22 5.11
N THR A 554 9.74 -24.16 3.79
CA THR A 554 10.92 -24.54 3.01
C THR A 554 11.98 -23.42 2.96
N GLY A 555 11.64 -22.23 3.45
CA GLY A 555 12.42 -21.01 3.27
C GLY A 555 12.55 -20.59 1.79
N LYS A 556 11.81 -21.22 0.88
CA LYS A 556 11.91 -20.99 -0.56
C LYS A 556 10.71 -20.21 -1.07
N PHE A 557 10.99 -19.11 -1.73
CA PHE A 557 10.02 -18.36 -2.51
C PHE A 557 10.18 -18.66 -4.01
N SER A 558 9.05 -18.74 -4.71
CA SER A 558 9.01 -18.82 -6.16
C SER A 558 7.88 -17.95 -6.71
N TYR A 559 8.15 -17.22 -7.78
CA TYR A 559 7.17 -16.42 -8.51
C TYR A 559 7.31 -16.63 -10.01
N CYS A 560 6.24 -17.08 -10.65
CA CYS A 560 6.16 -17.20 -12.11
C CYS A 560 5.77 -15.84 -12.71
N TYR A 561 6.66 -15.22 -13.49
CA TYR A 561 6.39 -13.94 -14.12
C TYR A 561 5.64 -14.13 -15.44
N GLU A 562 4.41 -13.64 -15.49
CA GLU A 562 3.58 -13.58 -16.69
C GLU A 562 3.80 -12.23 -17.39
N PRO A 563 3.86 -12.18 -18.74
CA PRO A 563 3.92 -10.91 -19.43
C PRO A 563 2.65 -10.10 -19.10
N PRO A 564 2.76 -8.77 -18.88
CA PRO A 564 1.56 -7.94 -18.84
C PRO A 564 0.81 -8.11 -20.16
N ASP A 565 -0.52 -8.19 -20.11
CA ASP A 565 -1.36 -8.17 -21.30
C ASP A 565 -0.95 -6.95 -22.14
N VAL A 566 -0.47 -7.22 -23.35
CA VAL A 566 -0.07 -6.18 -24.30
C VAL A 566 -1.36 -5.55 -24.79
N PHE A 567 -1.79 -4.46 -24.15
CA PHE A 567 -2.92 -3.63 -24.59
C PHE A 567 -2.64 -2.91 -25.90
#